data_AF-A0A6M2CY61-F1
#
_entry.id   AF-A0A6M2CY61-F1
#
_cell.length_a   1.000
_cell.length_b   1.000
_cell.length_c   1.000
_cell.angle_alpha   90.00
_cell.angle_beta   90.00
_cell.angle_gamma   90.00
#
_symmetry.space_group_name_H-M   'P 1'
#
loop_
_entity.id
_entity.type
_entity.pdbx_description
1 polymer ?
#
loop_
_entity_poly.entity_id
_entity_poly.type
_entity_poly.pdbx_seq_one_letter_code
_entity_poly.pdbx_strand_id
1 'polypeptide(L)'
;MSVNTAHAPGGVLIFKGEFILLYCDGVELTFEGSDAHQFHGTKKGRIYLTTHRMVFTNSNSKDFLQSFSFPFFTMSNLGLEQPIFGANYIKGTVKAEQNGNWTGKCTFKLKFMKGGAIEFGQTMMEAGKTASQHAAGMAPPPYFPPPGPYYCPPPPAYTPGQGVDYGFNIPYNVFPDAPPANSVFMSDMLPPYPGINGPPQYYPGGGYPAGAPPSYPNGAPPSSPAPAPGFTVAGYAGPASTQSSGPYQSAAMAKAAEASQNSAYYNPAKTGSMYVPAAPPSFDQASAPPEGPPPPYSEGSTKTN
;
A
#
# COMPACT_ATOMS: atom_id res chain seq x y z
N MET A 1 -0.88 -16.15 1.09
CA MET A 1 -1.61 -15.37 2.09
C MET A 1 -1.58 -16.03 3.43
N SER A 2 -1.44 -15.22 4.47
CA SER A 2 -1.63 -15.64 5.86
C SER A 2 -2.55 -14.71 6.65
N VAL A 3 -3.33 -15.31 7.55
CA VAL A 3 -4.38 -14.68 8.35
C VAL A 3 -3.94 -14.57 9.81
N ASN A 4 -4.08 -13.39 10.41
CA ASN A 4 -3.79 -13.12 11.82
C ASN A 4 -2.36 -13.46 12.25
N THR A 5 -1.39 -13.26 11.36
CA THR A 5 0.04 -13.57 11.61
C THR A 5 0.97 -12.38 11.47
N ALA A 6 0.48 -11.22 11.01
CA ALA A 6 1.27 -10.03 10.71
C ALA A 6 0.82 -8.82 11.56
N HIS A 7 0.39 -9.07 12.79
CA HIS A 7 0.08 -8.04 13.77
C HIS A 7 0.67 -8.38 15.13
N ALA A 8 0.81 -7.35 15.92
CA ALA A 8 1.06 -7.37 17.35
C ALA A 8 0.09 -6.34 17.99
N PRO A 9 0.00 -6.24 19.33
CA PRO A 9 -1.02 -5.41 19.98
C PRO A 9 -1.10 -3.99 19.41
N GLY A 10 -2.16 -3.71 18.65
CA GLY A 10 -2.43 -2.40 18.04
C GLY A 10 -1.58 -2.03 16.82
N GLY A 11 -0.76 -2.94 16.28
CA GLY A 11 0.21 -2.62 15.23
C GLY A 11 0.53 -3.73 14.25
N VAL A 12 1.40 -3.42 13.28
CA VAL A 12 1.86 -4.35 12.25
C VAL A 12 3.11 -5.11 12.73
N LEU A 13 3.21 -6.40 12.40
CA LEU A 13 4.41 -7.21 12.64
C LEU A 13 5.14 -7.46 11.31
N ILE A 14 6.36 -6.93 11.21
CA ILE A 14 7.27 -7.07 10.07
C ILE A 14 8.49 -7.94 10.41
N PHE A 15 9.15 -8.46 9.39
CA PHE A 15 10.40 -9.22 9.51
C PHE A 15 11.61 -8.30 9.61
N LYS A 16 12.72 -8.81 10.12
CA LYS A 16 14.01 -8.11 10.12
C LYS A 16 14.46 -7.83 8.69
N GLY A 17 14.74 -6.57 8.38
CA GLY A 17 15.12 -6.14 7.02
C GLY A 17 13.94 -5.93 6.06
N GLU A 18 12.69 -6.08 6.52
CA GLU A 18 11.49 -5.66 5.80
C GLU A 18 11.24 -4.17 6.07
N PHE A 19 11.30 -3.32 5.04
CA PHE A 19 10.98 -1.89 5.16
C PHE A 19 9.57 -1.56 4.69
N ILE A 20 8.92 -0.61 5.36
CA ILE A 20 7.61 -0.05 4.99
C ILE A 20 7.83 1.05 3.96
N LEU A 21 7.35 0.84 2.73
CA LEU A 21 7.45 1.78 1.62
C LEU A 21 6.32 2.81 1.68
N LEU A 22 5.08 2.35 1.85
CA LEU A 22 3.90 3.21 1.94
C LEU A 22 3.05 2.79 3.13
N TYR A 23 2.49 3.77 3.81
CA TYR A 23 1.50 3.59 4.87
C TYR A 23 0.23 4.36 4.49
N CYS A 24 -0.93 3.73 4.68
CA CYS A 24 -2.21 4.40 4.51
C CYS A 24 -3.22 3.94 5.56
N ASP A 25 -3.86 4.90 6.22
CA ASP A 25 -4.96 4.71 7.16
C ASP A 25 -6.31 5.04 6.51
N GLY A 26 -7.38 4.40 6.99
CA GLY A 26 -8.71 4.61 6.44
C GLY A 26 -8.93 3.83 5.13
N VAL A 27 -8.51 2.57 5.12
CA VAL A 27 -8.72 1.65 4.00
C VAL A 27 -9.84 0.67 4.35
N GLU A 28 -10.73 0.43 3.40
CA GLU A 28 -11.74 -0.62 3.48
C GLU A 28 -11.28 -1.85 2.68
N LEU A 29 -11.32 -3.02 3.32
CA LEU A 29 -11.00 -4.31 2.72
C LEU A 29 -12.24 -5.20 2.74
N THR A 30 -12.59 -5.74 1.57
CA THR A 30 -13.63 -6.77 1.42
C THR A 30 -13.08 -7.97 0.67
N PHE A 31 -13.71 -9.12 0.88
CA PHE A 31 -13.36 -10.38 0.22
C PHE A 31 -14.57 -10.99 -0.47
N GLU A 32 -14.34 -11.60 -1.61
CA GLU A 32 -15.34 -12.28 -2.44
C GLU A 32 -14.84 -13.68 -2.82
N GLY A 33 -15.75 -14.64 -2.92
CA GLY A 33 -15.45 -16.04 -3.30
C GLY A 33 -15.92 -17.05 -2.26
N SER A 34 -16.07 -18.32 -2.68
CA SER A 34 -16.54 -19.43 -1.82
C SER A 34 -15.68 -19.62 -0.57
N ASP A 35 -14.36 -19.43 -0.71
CA ASP A 35 -13.40 -19.70 0.36
C ASP A 35 -13.27 -18.52 1.34
N ALA A 36 -14.00 -17.42 1.11
CA ALA A 36 -13.89 -16.17 1.87
C ALA A 36 -14.98 -15.97 2.94
N HIS A 37 -15.82 -16.99 3.20
CA HIS A 37 -16.97 -16.88 4.11
C HIS A 37 -16.60 -16.34 5.52
N GLN A 38 -15.44 -16.73 6.04
CA GLN A 38 -14.92 -16.26 7.34
C GLN A 38 -14.49 -14.77 7.35
N PHE A 39 -14.34 -14.15 6.17
CA PHE A 39 -13.94 -12.75 6.02
C PHE A 39 -15.09 -11.82 5.60
N HIS A 40 -16.34 -12.25 5.79
CA HIS A 40 -17.52 -11.49 5.38
C HIS A 40 -17.54 -10.06 5.97
N GLY A 41 -18.24 -9.18 5.26
CA GLY A 41 -18.39 -7.77 5.62
C GLY A 41 -17.19 -6.90 5.22
N THR A 42 -17.30 -5.61 5.55
CA THR A 42 -16.27 -4.62 5.27
C THR A 42 -15.35 -4.48 6.48
N LYS A 43 -14.06 -4.72 6.26
CA LYS A 43 -13.00 -4.55 7.26
C LYS A 43 -12.41 -3.16 7.10
N LYS A 44 -12.32 -2.39 8.18
CA LYS A 44 -11.76 -1.02 8.15
C LYS A 44 -10.43 -1.01 8.88
N GLY A 45 -9.42 -0.38 8.29
CA GLY A 45 -8.10 -0.51 8.85
C GLY A 45 -7.03 0.32 8.15
N ARG A 46 -5.81 -0.15 8.33
CA ARG A 46 -4.59 0.41 7.77
C ARG A 46 -3.96 -0.60 6.83
N ILE A 47 -3.35 -0.11 5.77
CA ILE A 47 -2.61 -0.91 4.81
C ILE A 47 -1.15 -0.43 4.79
N TYR A 48 -0.24 -1.39 4.75
CA TYR A 48 1.20 -1.19 4.67
C TYR A 48 1.67 -1.83 3.38
N LEU A 49 2.29 -1.07 2.47
CA LEU A 49 3.09 -1.65 1.40
C LEU A 49 4.52 -1.74 1.90
N THR A 50 5.07 -2.95 1.94
CA THR A 50 6.46 -3.19 2.33
C THR A 50 7.28 -3.60 1.12
N THR A 51 8.59 -3.70 1.33
CA THR A 51 9.54 -4.30 0.40
C THR A 51 9.21 -5.73 -0.03
N HIS A 52 8.35 -6.46 0.68
CA HIS A 52 8.12 -7.89 0.43
C HIS A 52 6.64 -8.29 0.25
N ARG A 53 5.74 -7.49 0.82
CA ARG A 53 4.30 -7.79 0.87
C ARG A 53 3.48 -6.55 1.15
N MET A 54 2.19 -6.65 0.91
CA MET A 54 1.23 -5.75 1.53
C MET A 54 0.72 -6.36 2.84
N VAL A 55 0.42 -5.56 3.87
CA VAL A 55 -0.19 -6.04 5.12
C VAL A 55 -1.37 -5.15 5.47
N PHE A 56 -2.52 -5.76 5.71
CA PHE A 56 -3.68 -5.08 6.29
C PHE A 56 -3.72 -5.35 7.79
N THR A 57 -3.99 -4.30 8.58
CA THR A 57 -4.33 -4.44 10.01
C THR A 57 -5.70 -3.82 10.26
N ASN A 58 -6.53 -4.52 11.02
CA ASN A 58 -7.90 -4.08 11.31
C ASN A 58 -7.92 -3.09 12.46
N SER A 59 -8.72 -2.03 12.33
CA SER A 59 -8.95 -1.08 13.42
C SER A 59 -9.90 -1.63 14.49
N ASN A 60 -10.69 -2.65 14.17
CA ASN A 60 -11.56 -3.34 15.12
C ASN A 60 -10.86 -4.55 15.73
N SER A 61 -10.40 -4.42 16.98
CA SER A 61 -9.72 -5.50 17.72
C SER A 61 -10.62 -6.69 18.08
N LYS A 62 -11.94 -6.56 17.92
CA LYS A 62 -12.92 -7.63 18.17
C LYS A 62 -13.31 -8.38 16.90
N ASP A 63 -12.88 -7.92 15.73
CA ASP A 63 -13.14 -8.64 14.48
C ASP A 63 -12.31 -9.93 14.43
N PHE A 64 -12.83 -10.96 13.77
CA PHE A 64 -12.06 -12.18 13.52
C PHE A 64 -10.77 -11.88 12.75
N LEU A 65 -10.83 -11.01 11.74
CA LEU A 65 -9.67 -10.65 10.94
C LEU A 65 -8.94 -9.47 11.58
N GLN A 66 -7.88 -9.73 12.33
CA GLN A 66 -6.99 -8.73 12.92
C GLN A 66 -5.90 -8.28 11.94
N SER A 67 -5.37 -9.21 11.15
CA SER A 67 -4.42 -8.88 10.08
C SER A 67 -4.54 -9.81 8.89
N PHE A 68 -4.22 -9.31 7.71
CA PHE A 68 -4.08 -10.13 6.51
C PHE A 68 -2.77 -9.78 5.81
N SER A 69 -1.90 -10.77 5.63
CA SER A 69 -0.60 -10.61 4.97
C SER A 69 -0.69 -11.02 3.52
N PHE A 70 -0.22 -10.14 2.63
CA PHE A 70 -0.26 -10.21 1.18
C PHE A 70 1.14 -10.30 0.52
N PRO A 71 1.88 -11.43 0.65
CA PRO A 71 3.11 -11.61 -0.10
C PRO A 71 2.88 -11.53 -1.60
N PHE A 72 3.77 -10.84 -2.32
CA PHE A 72 3.56 -10.55 -3.75
C PHE A 72 3.31 -11.79 -4.60
N PHE A 73 4.03 -12.88 -4.34
CA PHE A 73 3.90 -14.15 -5.06
C PHE A 73 2.54 -14.84 -4.91
N THR A 74 1.74 -14.45 -3.91
CA THR A 74 0.43 -15.04 -3.62
C THR A 74 -0.71 -14.28 -4.32
N MET A 75 -0.39 -13.12 -4.91
CA MET A 75 -1.32 -12.24 -5.59
C MET A 75 -1.30 -12.49 -7.10
N SER A 76 -2.46 -12.37 -7.72
CA SER A 76 -2.65 -12.50 -9.17
C SER A 76 -3.83 -11.65 -9.61
N ASN A 77 -3.94 -11.37 -10.90
CA ASN A 77 -5.05 -10.60 -11.48
C ASN A 77 -5.27 -9.25 -10.77
N LEU A 78 -4.16 -8.55 -10.46
CA LEU A 78 -4.20 -7.23 -9.85
C LEU A 78 -4.74 -6.22 -10.88
N GLY A 79 -5.71 -5.41 -10.46
CA GLY A 79 -6.33 -4.38 -11.27
C GLY A 79 -6.69 -3.16 -10.43
N LEU A 80 -6.54 -1.99 -11.02
CA LEU A 80 -6.99 -0.73 -10.45
C LEU A 80 -8.30 -0.33 -11.11
N GLU A 81 -9.36 -0.25 -10.32
CA GLU A 81 -10.70 0.05 -10.78
C GLU A 81 -11.05 1.50 -10.43
N GLN A 82 -11.44 2.27 -11.45
CA GLN A 82 -11.76 3.69 -11.35
C GLN A 82 -13.22 3.92 -11.78
N PRO A 83 -14.20 3.61 -10.91
CA PRO A 83 -15.59 3.78 -11.26
C PRO A 83 -15.93 5.28 -11.39
N ILE A 84 -16.77 5.62 -12.37
CA ILE A 84 -17.26 7.00 -12.59
C ILE A 84 -17.95 7.54 -11.32
N PHE A 85 -18.60 6.65 -10.57
CA PHE A 85 -19.22 6.94 -9.28
C PHE A 85 -18.63 6.04 -8.19
N GLY A 86 -18.17 6.65 -7.10
CA GLY A 86 -17.57 5.95 -5.97
C GLY A 86 -16.08 6.19 -5.85
N ALA A 87 -15.43 5.49 -4.91
CA ALA A 87 -13.99 5.62 -4.73
C ALA A 87 -13.25 4.54 -5.52
N ASN A 88 -12.07 4.91 -6.00
CA ASN A 88 -11.14 3.98 -6.63
C ASN A 88 -10.78 2.84 -5.68
N TYR A 89 -10.64 1.65 -6.25
CA TYR A 89 -10.26 0.48 -5.48
C TYR A 89 -9.28 -0.39 -6.25
N ILE A 90 -8.41 -1.06 -5.50
CA ILE A 90 -7.52 -2.09 -6.02
C ILE A 90 -8.24 -3.41 -5.83
N LYS A 91 -8.32 -4.19 -6.90
CA LYS A 91 -8.88 -5.54 -6.91
C LYS A 91 -7.79 -6.54 -7.24
N GLY A 92 -7.84 -7.70 -6.61
CA GLY A 92 -6.89 -8.75 -6.91
C GLY A 92 -7.37 -10.09 -6.42
N THR A 93 -6.75 -11.15 -6.92
CA THR A 93 -7.00 -12.51 -6.45
C THR A 93 -5.82 -13.03 -5.65
N VAL A 94 -6.13 -13.76 -4.58
CA VAL A 94 -5.12 -14.18 -3.60
C VAL A 94 -5.30 -15.64 -3.26
N LYS A 95 -4.17 -16.34 -3.10
CA LYS A 95 -4.14 -17.75 -2.72
C LYS A 95 -3.55 -17.92 -1.32
N ALA A 96 -4.16 -18.77 -0.52
CA ALA A 96 -3.63 -19.18 0.77
C ALA A 96 -2.21 -19.73 0.65
N GLU A 97 -1.35 -19.36 1.61
CA GLU A 97 -0.08 -20.06 1.83
C GLU A 97 -0.34 -21.32 2.65
N GLN A 98 0.49 -22.35 2.43
CA GLN A 98 0.55 -23.48 3.35
C GLN A 98 0.91 -22.95 4.76
N ASN A 99 0.17 -23.39 5.78
CA ASN A 99 0.26 -22.92 7.16
C ASN A 99 -0.12 -21.44 7.39
N GLY A 100 -0.81 -20.80 6.45
CA GLY A 100 -1.26 -19.40 6.55
C GLY A 100 -2.55 -19.16 7.35
N ASN A 101 -2.96 -20.07 8.24
CA ASN A 101 -4.23 -20.02 9.01
C ASN A 101 -5.53 -19.96 8.17
N TRP A 102 -5.45 -20.24 6.88
CA TRP A 102 -6.58 -20.31 5.96
C TRP A 102 -6.16 -21.13 4.72
N THR A 103 -7.12 -21.71 4.03
CA THR A 103 -6.92 -22.48 2.80
C THR A 103 -7.92 -22.02 1.75
N GLY A 104 -7.46 -21.90 0.50
CA GLY A 104 -8.31 -21.56 -0.63
C GLY A 104 -7.82 -20.35 -1.41
N LYS A 105 -8.75 -19.76 -2.16
CA LYS A 105 -8.52 -18.59 -3.01
C LYS A 105 -9.70 -17.64 -2.92
N CYS A 106 -9.43 -16.34 -2.85
CA CYS A 106 -10.48 -15.32 -2.85
C CYS A 106 -10.06 -14.09 -3.63
N THR A 107 -11.03 -13.25 -3.99
CA THR A 107 -10.80 -11.93 -4.55
C THR A 107 -10.88 -10.91 -3.42
N PHE A 108 -9.88 -10.03 -3.30
CA PHE A 108 -9.95 -8.89 -2.40
C PHE A 108 -10.29 -7.61 -3.16
N LYS A 109 -10.90 -6.66 -2.46
CA LYS A 109 -11.03 -5.27 -2.90
C LYS A 109 -10.55 -4.35 -1.79
N LEU A 110 -9.64 -3.44 -2.12
CA LEU A 110 -9.10 -2.42 -1.25
C LEU A 110 -9.54 -1.05 -1.73
N LYS A 111 -10.37 -0.39 -0.94
CA LYS A 111 -10.89 0.95 -1.23
C LYS A 111 -10.23 1.96 -0.32
N PHE A 112 -9.68 3.02 -0.91
CA PHE A 112 -8.92 4.04 -0.20
C PHE A 112 -9.80 5.25 0.06
N MET A 113 -10.19 5.48 1.31
CA MET A 113 -11.17 6.51 1.65
C MET A 113 -10.59 7.93 1.63
N LYS A 114 -9.26 8.06 1.69
CA LYS A 114 -8.53 9.33 1.70
C LYS A 114 -7.80 9.61 0.37
N GLY A 115 -8.04 8.82 -0.68
CA GLY A 115 -7.29 8.89 -1.95
C GLY A 115 -6.01 8.04 -1.96
N GLY A 116 -5.21 8.16 -3.02
CA GLY A 116 -3.95 7.41 -3.20
C GLY A 116 -4.08 6.01 -3.80
N ALA A 117 -5.29 5.53 -4.12
CA ALA A 117 -5.48 4.17 -4.65
C ALA A 117 -4.67 3.91 -5.94
N ILE A 118 -4.54 4.92 -6.80
CA ILE A 118 -3.83 4.82 -8.08
C ILE A 118 -2.35 4.62 -7.81
N GLU A 119 -1.78 5.53 -7.02
CA GLU A 119 -0.37 5.55 -6.64
C GLU A 119 0.02 4.30 -5.86
N PHE A 120 -0.78 3.89 -4.88
CA PHE A 120 -0.56 2.65 -4.14
C PHE A 120 -0.59 1.44 -5.08
N GLY A 121 -1.57 1.38 -5.98
CA GLY A 121 -1.72 0.28 -6.93
C GLY A 121 -0.53 0.18 -7.88
N GLN A 122 -0.08 1.30 -8.44
CA GLN A 122 1.09 1.36 -9.32
C GLN A 122 2.35 0.90 -8.58
N THR A 123 2.66 1.47 -7.41
CA THR A 123 3.83 1.09 -6.61
C THR A 123 3.78 -0.38 -6.18
N MET A 124 2.60 -0.90 -5.82
CA MET A 124 2.43 -2.32 -5.49
C MET A 124 2.68 -3.24 -6.69
N MET A 125 2.23 -2.86 -7.89
CA MET A 125 2.45 -3.64 -9.11
C MET A 125 3.93 -3.65 -9.51
N GLU A 126 4.63 -2.51 -9.40
CA GLU A 126 6.07 -2.42 -9.63
C GLU A 126 6.85 -3.25 -8.61
N ALA A 127 6.52 -3.14 -7.32
CA ALA A 127 7.14 -3.94 -6.27
C ALA A 127 6.93 -5.44 -6.49
N GLY A 128 5.71 -5.85 -6.86
CA GLY A 128 5.42 -7.25 -7.17
C GLY A 128 6.20 -7.78 -8.38
N LYS A 129 6.37 -6.95 -9.42
CA LYS A 129 7.19 -7.28 -10.60
C LYS A 129 8.65 -7.46 -10.23
N THR A 130 9.22 -6.52 -9.48
CA THR A 130 10.62 -6.58 -9.02
C THR A 130 10.86 -7.79 -8.12
N ALA A 131 10.00 -8.03 -7.13
CA ALA A 131 10.11 -9.20 -6.26
C ALA A 131 10.00 -10.53 -7.02
N SER A 132 9.15 -10.58 -8.06
CA SER A 132 9.00 -11.77 -8.92
C SER A 132 10.27 -12.04 -9.75
N GLN A 133 10.95 -11.00 -10.21
CA GLN A 133 12.25 -11.14 -10.89
C GLN A 133 13.31 -11.69 -9.94
N HIS A 134 13.36 -11.22 -8.70
CA HIS A 134 14.28 -11.72 -7.68
C HIS A 134 13.97 -13.15 -7.21
N ALA A 135 12.72 -13.60 -7.36
CA ALA A 135 12.36 -14.99 -7.08
C ALA A 135 13.03 -15.98 -8.04
N ALA A 136 13.43 -15.54 -9.23
CA ALA A 136 14.06 -16.36 -10.27
C ALA A 136 13.31 -17.68 -10.57
N GLY A 137 11.97 -17.68 -10.47
CA GLY A 137 11.14 -18.87 -10.70
C GLY A 137 11.15 -19.90 -9.56
N MET A 138 11.80 -19.62 -8.43
CA MET A 138 11.78 -20.51 -7.27
C MET A 138 10.41 -20.52 -6.60
N ALA A 139 9.95 -21.71 -6.25
CA ALA A 139 8.75 -21.85 -5.44
C ALA A 139 8.99 -21.25 -4.04
N PRO A 140 8.05 -20.44 -3.52
CA PRO A 140 8.13 -19.89 -2.17
C PRO A 140 8.03 -21.03 -1.14
N PRO A 141 8.78 -20.97 -0.03
CA PRO A 141 8.67 -21.97 1.03
C PRO A 141 7.28 -21.91 1.70
N PRO A 142 6.87 -22.99 2.41
CA PRO A 142 5.71 -22.93 3.28
C PRO A 142 5.81 -21.76 4.26
N TYR A 143 4.68 -21.09 4.54
CA TYR A 143 4.68 -19.98 5.48
C TYR A 143 5.01 -20.48 6.88
N PHE A 144 5.88 -19.75 7.57
CA PHE A 144 6.14 -19.95 8.99
C PHE A 144 5.90 -18.62 9.70
N PRO A 145 4.93 -18.55 10.64
CA PRO A 145 4.71 -17.33 11.40
C PRO A 145 5.97 -17.00 12.20
N PRO A 146 6.36 -15.71 12.32
CA PRO A 146 7.49 -15.35 13.16
C PRO A 146 7.25 -15.83 14.60
N PRO A 147 8.08 -16.74 15.14
CA PRO A 147 7.98 -17.13 16.54
C PRO A 147 8.36 -15.93 17.43
N GLY A 148 7.72 -15.80 18.59
CA GLY A 148 8.06 -14.72 19.54
C GLY A 148 9.46 -14.89 20.14
N PRO A 149 10.05 -13.83 20.73
CA PRO A 149 9.50 -12.48 20.93
C PRO A 149 9.68 -11.54 19.72
N TYR A 150 8.91 -10.45 19.70
CA TYR A 150 9.08 -9.31 18.80
C TYR A 150 9.28 -8.04 19.62
N TYR A 151 9.94 -7.03 19.04
CA TYR A 151 10.20 -5.75 19.68
C TYR A 151 9.63 -4.60 18.87
N CYS A 152 9.54 -3.40 19.46
CA CYS A 152 9.05 -2.19 18.80
C CYS A 152 10.24 -1.30 18.40
N PRO A 153 10.80 -1.43 17.19
CA PRO A 153 11.86 -0.54 16.74
C PRO A 153 11.36 0.91 16.56
N PRO A 154 12.19 1.93 16.87
CA PRO A 154 11.91 3.29 16.45
C PRO A 154 12.24 3.49 14.95
N PRO A 155 11.63 4.47 14.26
CA PRO A 155 12.20 5.01 13.03
C PRO A 155 13.68 5.42 13.23
N PRO A 156 14.56 5.27 12.23
CA PRO A 156 14.30 4.84 10.85
C PRO A 156 14.43 3.33 10.63
N ALA A 157 14.45 2.49 11.68
CA ALA A 157 14.82 1.07 11.54
C ALA A 157 13.87 0.24 10.65
N TYR A 158 12.66 0.73 10.36
CA TYR A 158 11.67 0.10 9.49
C TYR A 158 11.30 0.94 8.26
N THR A 159 11.96 2.08 8.05
CA THR A 159 11.76 2.95 6.89
C THR A 159 12.93 2.83 5.92
N PRO A 160 12.72 2.93 4.60
CA PRO A 160 13.80 3.03 3.64
C PRO A 160 14.81 4.13 4.01
N GLY A 161 16.09 3.87 3.71
CA GLY A 161 17.12 4.91 3.79
C GLY A 161 16.83 6.06 2.81
N GLN A 162 17.31 7.25 3.16
CA GLN A 162 17.25 8.41 2.27
C GLN A 162 18.03 8.10 0.97
N GLY A 163 17.42 8.36 -0.19
CA GLY A 163 18.06 8.17 -1.49
C GLY A 163 18.18 6.72 -1.97
N VAL A 164 17.52 5.76 -1.32
CA VAL A 164 17.46 4.38 -1.83
C VAL A 164 16.64 4.34 -3.11
N ASP A 165 17.26 3.86 -4.19
CA ASP A 165 16.60 3.62 -5.47
C ASP A 165 16.15 2.16 -5.57
N TYR A 166 14.85 1.97 -5.80
CA TYR A 166 14.22 0.66 -6.01
C TYR A 166 13.96 0.33 -7.48
N GLY A 167 14.40 1.21 -8.40
CA GLY A 167 14.16 1.10 -9.83
C GLY A 167 12.76 1.57 -10.25
N PHE A 168 12.00 2.18 -9.34
CA PHE A 168 10.69 2.76 -9.58
C PHE A 168 10.38 3.86 -8.55
N ASN A 169 9.46 4.76 -8.91
CA ASN A 169 9.13 5.90 -8.07
C ASN A 169 8.18 5.52 -6.92
N ILE A 170 8.58 5.80 -5.69
CA ILE A 170 7.71 5.67 -4.52
C ILE A 170 7.09 7.04 -4.21
N PRO A 171 5.75 7.18 -4.28
CA PRO A 171 5.06 8.47 -4.18
C PRO A 171 4.89 8.92 -2.71
N TYR A 172 6.00 9.13 -2.00
CA TYR A 172 5.99 9.56 -0.59
C TYR A 172 5.23 10.89 -0.36
N ASN A 173 5.16 11.75 -1.37
CA ASN A 173 4.39 13.00 -1.32
C ASN A 173 2.87 12.76 -1.27
N VAL A 174 2.38 11.63 -1.78
CA VAL A 174 0.96 11.24 -1.74
C VAL A 174 0.63 10.50 -0.45
N PHE A 175 1.63 9.87 0.18
CA PHE A 175 1.52 9.16 1.45
C PHE A 175 2.43 9.80 2.52
N PRO A 176 2.12 11.02 2.98
CA PRO A 176 2.95 11.73 3.96
C PRO A 176 2.82 11.16 5.38
N ASP A 177 1.79 10.37 5.64
CA ASP A 177 1.52 9.80 6.96
C ASP A 177 2.52 8.67 7.29
N ALA A 178 2.91 8.58 8.55
CA ALA A 178 3.68 7.48 9.10
C ALA A 178 2.80 6.55 9.95
N PRO A 179 3.21 5.28 10.15
CA PRO A 179 2.59 4.43 11.15
C PRO A 179 2.54 5.11 12.52
N PRO A 180 1.47 4.93 13.32
CA PRO A 180 1.40 5.47 14.67
C PRO A 180 2.61 5.08 15.53
N ALA A 181 2.95 5.95 16.47
CA ALA A 181 4.01 5.66 17.43
C ALA A 181 3.72 4.34 18.16
N ASN A 182 4.76 3.53 18.32
CA ASN A 182 4.69 2.22 18.96
C ASN A 182 3.74 1.20 18.30
N SER A 183 3.46 1.35 16.99
CA SER A 183 2.58 0.43 16.24
C SER A 183 3.31 -0.41 15.18
N VAL A 184 4.64 -0.39 15.15
CA VAL A 184 5.44 -1.22 14.25
C VAL A 184 6.28 -2.14 15.11
N PHE A 185 6.07 -3.44 14.92
CA PHE A 185 6.79 -4.48 15.62
C PHE A 185 7.65 -5.25 14.63
N MET A 186 8.84 -5.65 15.06
CA MET A 186 9.80 -6.38 14.25
C MET A 186 10.17 -7.69 14.92
N SER A 187 10.14 -8.77 14.15
CA SER A 187 10.73 -10.06 14.51
C SER A 187 12.19 -10.09 14.09
N ASP A 188 13.01 -10.86 14.80
CA ASP A 188 14.40 -11.13 14.40
C ASP A 188 14.53 -12.07 13.18
N MET A 189 13.43 -12.66 12.72
CA MET A 189 13.40 -13.53 11.54
C MET A 189 13.51 -12.72 10.25
N LEU A 190 14.18 -13.29 9.26
CA LEU A 190 14.23 -12.77 7.90
C LEU A 190 12.91 -13.09 7.15
N PRO A 191 12.52 -12.28 6.15
CA PRO A 191 11.36 -12.55 5.32
C PRO A 191 11.47 -13.92 4.62
N PRO A 192 10.43 -14.79 4.68
CA PRO A 192 10.47 -16.11 4.05
C PRO A 192 10.22 -16.06 2.53
N TYR A 193 9.97 -14.89 1.96
CA TYR A 193 9.70 -14.69 0.54
C TYR A 193 10.61 -13.63 -0.09
N PRO A 194 10.80 -13.65 -1.42
CA PRO A 194 11.54 -12.61 -2.13
C PRO A 194 10.92 -11.23 -1.91
N GLY A 195 11.77 -10.21 -1.89
CA GLY A 195 11.35 -8.80 -1.84
C GLY A 195 11.99 -7.99 -2.95
N ILE A 196 11.70 -6.69 -2.97
CA ILE A 196 12.33 -5.76 -3.91
C ILE A 196 13.81 -5.51 -3.59
N ASN A 197 14.29 -5.92 -2.40
CA ASN A 197 15.68 -5.73 -1.98
C ASN A 197 16.62 -6.87 -2.42
N GLY A 198 16.09 -7.95 -2.98
CA GLY A 198 16.89 -9.09 -3.44
C GLY A 198 16.19 -10.44 -3.32
N PRO A 199 16.90 -11.53 -3.65
CA PRO A 199 16.37 -12.89 -3.56
C PRO A 199 15.98 -13.25 -2.11
N PRO A 200 15.10 -14.25 -1.92
CA PRO A 200 14.69 -14.67 -0.58
C PRO A 200 15.92 -15.04 0.25
N GLN A 201 16.00 -14.50 1.46
CA GLN A 201 17.15 -14.72 2.36
C GLN A 201 17.03 -16.04 3.15
N TYR A 202 16.13 -16.94 2.73
CA TYR A 202 15.86 -18.22 3.37
C TYR A 202 16.71 -19.34 2.74
N TYR A 203 17.58 -19.97 3.53
CA TYR A 203 18.24 -21.22 3.18
C TYR A 203 17.38 -22.41 3.66
N PRO A 204 16.95 -23.33 2.77
CA PRO A 204 16.24 -24.54 3.17
C PRO A 204 17.22 -25.51 3.85
N GLY A 205 17.22 -25.52 5.18
CA GLY A 205 18.01 -26.47 5.97
C GLY A 205 18.50 -25.93 7.30
N GLY A 206 17.60 -25.44 8.18
CA GLY A 206 17.81 -25.37 9.64
C GLY A 206 19.10 -24.73 10.16
N GLY A 207 19.77 -23.90 9.36
CA GLY A 207 21.05 -23.31 9.71
C GLY A 207 21.04 -21.84 9.31
N TYR A 208 21.00 -20.97 10.31
CA TYR A 208 21.35 -19.58 10.14
C TYR A 208 22.82 -19.52 9.73
N PRO A 209 23.20 -19.00 8.56
CA PRO A 209 24.60 -18.67 8.33
C PRO A 209 24.92 -17.48 9.22
N ALA A 210 25.69 -17.73 10.29
CA ALA A 210 26.39 -16.68 10.99
C ALA A 210 27.31 -15.97 9.97
N GLY A 211 26.99 -14.72 9.63
CA GLY A 211 27.96 -13.83 8.98
C GLY A 211 27.73 -13.45 7.52
N ALA A 212 26.54 -13.58 6.95
CA ALA A 212 26.24 -12.84 5.71
C ALA A 212 25.82 -11.39 6.06
N PRO A 213 26.65 -10.36 5.79
CA PRO A 213 26.22 -8.99 5.98
C PRO A 213 25.04 -8.69 5.05
N PRO A 214 24.05 -7.88 5.48
CA PRO A 214 23.07 -7.32 4.55
C PRO A 214 23.83 -6.62 3.42
N SER A 215 23.56 -6.99 2.17
CA SER A 215 24.08 -6.25 1.03
C SER A 215 23.36 -4.90 0.98
N TYR A 216 23.96 -3.89 1.59
CA TYR A 216 23.52 -2.50 1.46
C TYR A 216 23.80 -2.05 0.03
N PRO A 217 22.83 -1.43 -0.68
CA PRO A 217 23.05 -0.87 -2.03
C PRO A 217 24.06 0.28 -2.09
N ASN A 218 24.75 0.59 -0.99
CA ASN A 218 25.90 1.50 -1.01
C ASN A 218 26.85 1.10 0.13
N GLY A 219 28.09 0.78 -0.21
CA GLY A 219 29.07 0.09 0.65
C GLY A 219 29.62 0.91 1.82
N ALA A 220 28.78 1.32 2.75
CA ALA A 220 29.19 1.88 4.03
C ALA A 220 29.06 0.82 5.14
N PRO A 221 30.15 0.46 5.85
CA PRO A 221 30.04 -0.45 6.99
C PRO A 221 29.25 0.21 8.13
N PRO A 222 28.32 -0.50 8.80
CA PRO A 222 27.63 0.04 9.95
C PRO A 222 28.59 0.15 11.13
N SER A 223 28.86 1.38 11.57
CA SER A 223 29.47 1.64 12.87
C SER A 223 28.48 1.21 13.95
N SER A 224 28.87 0.20 14.74
CA SER A 224 28.09 -0.27 15.88
C SER A 224 28.09 0.81 16.98
N PRO A 225 26.94 1.29 17.48
CA PRO A 225 26.94 2.09 18.69
C PRO A 225 27.21 1.17 19.89
N ALA A 226 28.18 1.55 20.72
CA ALA A 226 28.44 0.91 22.01
C ALA A 226 27.21 0.99 22.93
N PRO A 227 27.02 0.02 23.86
CA PRO A 227 25.88 0.04 24.77
C PRO A 227 26.02 1.18 25.78
N ALA A 228 25.01 2.06 25.85
CA ALA A 228 24.95 3.11 26.86
C ALA A 228 24.38 2.57 28.19
N PRO A 229 25.04 2.80 29.34
CA PRO A 229 24.51 2.43 30.66
C PRO A 229 23.65 3.55 31.28
N GLY A 230 22.53 3.15 31.92
CA GLY A 230 21.96 3.87 33.08
C GLY A 230 20.75 4.78 32.82
N PHE A 231 19.64 4.47 33.52
CA PHE A 231 18.47 5.31 33.75
C PHE A 231 18.77 6.53 34.63
N THR A 232 18.21 7.71 34.33
CA THR A 232 17.57 8.65 35.30
C THR A 232 16.73 9.73 34.59
N VAL A 233 15.61 10.12 35.20
CA VAL A 233 14.63 11.15 34.78
C VAL A 233 14.91 12.51 35.46
N ALA A 234 14.77 13.62 34.72
CA ALA A 234 14.11 14.90 35.12
C ALA A 234 14.59 16.10 34.26
N GLY A 235 13.68 17.04 33.94
CA GLY A 235 14.05 18.42 33.62
C GLY A 235 13.37 19.07 32.40
N TYR A 236 12.38 19.92 32.66
CA TYR A 236 11.77 20.89 31.73
C TYR A 236 12.76 22.01 31.33
N ALA A 237 12.68 22.49 30.07
CA ALA A 237 12.59 23.93 29.68
C ALA A 237 12.84 24.12 28.15
N GLY A 238 11.95 24.86 27.47
CA GLY A 238 12.14 25.34 26.08
C GLY A 238 13.14 26.50 25.97
N PRO A 239 13.33 27.14 24.79
CA PRO A 239 12.25 27.88 24.12
C PRO A 239 12.24 27.85 22.57
N ALA A 240 11.30 28.63 22.01
CA ALA A 240 10.77 28.69 20.65
C ALA A 240 11.64 29.39 19.58
N SER A 241 11.27 29.17 18.30
CA SER A 241 11.44 30.16 17.23
C SER A 241 10.26 30.14 16.24
N THR A 242 10.00 31.32 15.68
CA THR A 242 8.78 31.84 15.07
C THR A 242 8.78 31.86 13.52
N GLN A 243 7.56 31.88 12.95
CA GLN A 243 7.11 32.51 11.67
C GLN A 243 7.61 31.88 10.33
N SER A 244 6.88 31.90 9.21
CA SER A 244 5.76 32.74 8.74
C SER A 244 4.87 32.05 7.69
N SER A 245 3.63 32.53 7.59
CA SER A 245 2.55 32.25 6.62
C SER A 245 2.71 32.94 5.25
N GLY A 246 2.22 32.32 4.17
CA GLY A 246 1.90 33.00 2.89
C GLY A 246 1.40 32.04 1.78
N PRO A 247 0.46 32.44 0.90
CA PRO A 247 -0.56 31.58 0.29
C PRO A 247 -0.27 31.22 -1.17
N TYR A 248 -0.78 30.11 -1.74
CA TYR A 248 -1.28 30.07 -3.14
C TYR A 248 -2.16 28.84 -3.42
N GLN A 249 -3.28 29.12 -4.09
CA GLN A 249 -4.30 28.18 -4.53
C GLN A 249 -3.92 27.43 -5.82
N SER A 250 -4.56 26.27 -5.99
CA SER A 250 -4.92 25.58 -7.25
C SER A 250 -3.81 25.13 -8.22
N ALA A 251 -3.07 24.06 -7.86
CA ALA A 251 -2.34 23.22 -8.83
C ALA A 251 -3.13 21.95 -9.25
N ALA A 252 -4.25 21.65 -8.57
CA ALA A 252 -5.01 20.41 -8.77
C ALA A 252 -5.82 20.35 -10.09
N MET A 253 -6.11 21.49 -10.73
CA MET A 253 -6.86 21.53 -12.00
C MET A 253 -5.98 21.48 -13.25
N ALA A 254 -4.68 21.76 -13.16
CA ALA A 254 -3.79 21.75 -14.33
C ALA A 254 -3.31 20.34 -14.71
N LYS A 255 -3.20 19.42 -13.73
CA LYS A 255 -2.64 18.07 -13.96
C LYS A 255 -3.65 17.06 -14.52
N ALA A 256 -4.95 17.33 -14.38
CA ALA A 256 -6.01 16.48 -14.93
C ALA A 256 -6.16 16.62 -16.46
N ALA A 257 -5.70 17.73 -17.05
CA ALA A 257 -5.78 17.96 -18.50
C ALA A 257 -4.68 17.24 -19.29
N GLU A 258 -3.50 17.02 -18.69
CA GLU A 258 -2.35 16.42 -19.37
C GLU A 258 -2.45 14.88 -19.46
N ALA A 259 -3.12 14.24 -18.50
CA ALA A 259 -3.35 12.79 -18.51
C ALA A 259 -4.38 12.34 -19.57
N SER A 260 -5.22 13.25 -20.06
CA SER A 260 -6.19 12.98 -21.14
C SER A 260 -5.53 12.86 -22.52
N GLN A 261 -4.28 13.29 -22.69
CA GLN A 261 -3.62 13.31 -24.00
C GLN A 261 -2.79 12.05 -24.32
N ASN A 262 -2.55 11.15 -23.36
CA ASN A 262 -1.58 10.07 -23.54
C ASN A 262 -2.14 8.64 -23.53
N SER A 263 -3.46 8.45 -23.63
CA SER A 263 -4.06 7.11 -23.79
C SER A 263 -4.25 6.74 -25.26
N ALA A 264 -3.16 6.54 -25.99
CA ALA A 264 -3.18 5.86 -27.28
C ALA A 264 -2.82 4.37 -27.08
N TYR A 265 -3.80 3.50 -27.33
CA TYR A 265 -3.66 2.04 -27.28
C TYR A 265 -2.53 1.55 -28.20
N TYR A 266 -1.49 0.95 -27.61
CA TYR A 266 -0.48 0.21 -28.38
C TYR A 266 -1.00 -1.21 -28.64
N ASN A 267 -1.25 -1.53 -29.91
CA ASN A 267 -1.59 -2.88 -30.38
C ASN A 267 -0.47 -3.38 -31.31
N PRO A 268 0.33 -4.39 -30.93
CA PRO A 268 1.53 -4.80 -31.66
C PRO A 268 1.31 -5.57 -32.99
N ALA A 269 0.08 -5.60 -33.54
CA ALA A 269 -0.26 -6.42 -34.69
C ALA A 269 -0.47 -5.69 -36.03
N LYS A 270 -0.21 -4.37 -36.16
CA LYS A 270 -0.30 -3.66 -37.45
C LYS A 270 0.79 -2.60 -37.61
N THR A 271 1.77 -2.87 -38.47
CA THR A 271 2.77 -1.89 -38.90
C THR A 271 2.26 -1.12 -40.13
N GLY A 272 2.14 0.20 -40.00
CA GLY A 272 2.03 1.13 -41.14
C GLY A 272 0.64 1.65 -41.45
N SER A 273 0.16 2.62 -40.66
CA SER A 273 -0.74 3.72 -41.06
C SER A 273 -0.96 4.62 -39.84
N MET A 274 -0.30 5.78 -39.77
CA MET A 274 -0.64 6.80 -38.76
C MET A 274 -2.00 7.40 -39.11
N TYR A 275 -2.98 7.21 -38.24
CA TYR A 275 -4.24 7.95 -38.28
C TYR A 275 -4.08 9.22 -37.43
N VAL A 276 -4.15 10.39 -38.06
CA VAL A 276 -4.15 11.68 -37.38
C VAL A 276 -5.61 12.03 -37.04
N PRO A 277 -6.02 12.10 -35.77
CA PRO A 277 -7.35 12.59 -35.44
C PRO A 277 -7.43 14.10 -35.71
N ALA A 278 -8.52 14.54 -36.34
CA ALA A 278 -8.81 15.96 -36.55
C ALA A 278 -9.01 16.67 -35.20
N ALA A 279 -8.51 17.91 -35.10
CA ALA A 279 -8.70 18.76 -33.93
C ALA A 279 -10.20 19.01 -33.67
N PRO A 280 -10.67 19.00 -32.41
CA PRO A 280 -12.03 19.40 -32.09
C PRO A 280 -12.22 20.90 -32.38
N PRO A 281 -13.42 21.34 -32.83
CA PRO A 281 -13.69 22.75 -33.03
C PRO A 281 -13.69 23.50 -31.70
N SER A 282 -13.24 24.77 -31.74
CA SER A 282 -13.20 25.68 -30.60
C SER A 282 -14.59 25.86 -29.99
N PHE A 283 -14.69 25.83 -28.66
CA PHE A 283 -15.89 26.24 -27.94
C PHE A 283 -16.05 27.75 -28.09
N ASP A 284 -16.96 28.18 -28.96
CA ASP A 284 -17.53 29.51 -28.87
C ASP A 284 -18.25 29.65 -27.53
N GLN A 285 -17.97 30.78 -26.88
CA GLN A 285 -18.49 31.20 -25.59
C GLN A 285 -20.03 31.19 -25.61
N ALA A 286 -20.63 30.15 -25.03
CA ALA A 286 -22.08 30.05 -24.90
C ALA A 286 -22.60 31.17 -24.00
N SER A 287 -23.43 32.05 -24.57
CA SER A 287 -24.16 33.11 -23.91
C SER A 287 -24.92 32.57 -22.69
N ALA A 288 -24.86 33.29 -21.57
CA ALA A 288 -25.61 32.98 -20.35
C ALA A 288 -27.12 32.85 -20.64
N PRO A 289 -27.84 31.89 -20.02
CA PRO A 289 -29.29 31.82 -20.13
C PRO A 289 -29.93 33.01 -19.42
N PRO A 290 -31.07 33.54 -19.90
CA PRO A 290 -31.76 34.64 -19.25
C PRO A 290 -32.29 34.22 -17.88
N GLU A 291 -32.04 35.04 -16.86
CA GLU A 291 -32.66 34.95 -15.54
C GLU A 291 -34.18 35.14 -15.68
N GLY A 292 -34.92 34.04 -15.60
CA GLY A 292 -36.37 34.02 -15.46
C GLY A 292 -36.76 33.22 -14.22
N PRO A 293 -37.82 33.62 -13.49
CA PRO A 293 -38.24 32.89 -12.28
C PRO A 293 -38.67 31.46 -12.64
N PRO A 294 -38.43 30.48 -11.74
CA PRO A 294 -38.76 29.08 -12.01
C PRO A 294 -40.28 28.87 -12.14
N PRO A 295 -40.74 27.90 -12.96
CA PRO A 295 -42.16 27.58 -13.09
C PRO A 295 -42.73 27.04 -11.77
N PRO A 296 -44.03 27.26 -11.49
CA PRO A 296 -44.65 26.81 -10.25
C PRO A 296 -44.76 25.29 -10.19
N TYR A 297 -44.48 24.74 -8.99
CA TYR A 297 -44.62 23.32 -8.67
C TYR A 297 -46.08 22.88 -8.78
N SER A 298 -46.35 21.81 -9.54
CA SER A 298 -47.62 21.09 -9.50
C SER A 298 -47.62 20.10 -8.33
N GLU A 299 -48.48 20.34 -7.35
CA GLU A 299 -48.75 19.40 -6.26
C GLU A 299 -49.35 18.11 -6.81
N GLY A 300 -48.64 17.00 -6.59
CA GLY A 300 -49.11 15.65 -6.87
C GLY A 300 -50.23 15.27 -5.91
N SER A 301 -51.33 14.87 -6.52
CA SER A 301 -52.56 14.30 -5.97
C SER A 301 -52.35 13.36 -4.77
N THR A 302 -53.01 13.71 -3.67
CA THR A 302 -53.37 12.84 -2.54
C THR A 302 -54.06 11.57 -3.03
N LYS A 303 -53.49 10.40 -2.68
CA LYS A 303 -54.23 9.13 -2.69
C LYS A 303 -54.93 8.96 -1.33
N THR A 304 -56.25 8.95 -1.38
CA THR A 304 -57.14 8.42 -0.34
C THR A 304 -57.43 6.93 -0.59
N ASN A 305 -57.51 6.21 0.54
CA ASN A 305 -57.87 4.80 0.78
C ASN A 305 -56.78 3.75 0.55
#